data_AF-A0A935RMM8-F1
#
_entry.id   AF-A0A935RMM8-F1
#
_cell.length_a   1.000
_cell.length_b   1.000
_cell.length_c   1.000
_cell.angle_alpha   90.00
_cell.angle_beta   90.00
_cell.angle_gamma   90.00
#
_symmetry.space_group_name_H-M   'P 1'
#
loop_
_entity.id
_entity.type
_entity.pdbx_description
1 polymer ?
#
loop_
_entity_poly.entity_id
_entity_poly.type
_entity_poly.pdbx_seq_one_letter_code
_entity_poly.pdbx_strand_id
1 'polypeptide(L)'
;MVQRLVKAVIGNAESPYTAAELDAIASQANLQERASRKVERKMRKIVAATVMQRHVGETFQGIVTGDTSAGVYARILRPPVDGRIVRGEQRLDVGDKVTLRLLSANPNNGFIDFAVGK
;
A
#
# COMPACT_ATOMS: atom_id res chain seq x y z
N MET A 1 -5.56 16.86 21.99
CA MET A 1 -6.99 17.07 22.29
C MET A 1 -7.43 16.28 23.52
N VAL A 2 -7.43 14.94 23.47
CA VAL A 2 -7.88 14.06 24.59
C VAL A 2 -7.31 14.45 25.96
N GLN A 3 -5.98 14.59 26.07
CA GLN A 3 -5.35 14.98 27.33
C GLN A 3 -5.82 16.34 27.86
N ARG A 4 -6.16 17.30 26.99
CA ARG A 4 -6.65 18.63 27.40
C ARG A 4 -8.09 18.54 27.92
N LEU A 5 -8.94 17.78 27.26
CA LEU A 5 -10.31 17.51 27.72
C LEU A 5 -10.32 16.78 29.08
N VAL A 6 -9.50 15.74 29.22
CA VAL A 6 -9.37 14.98 30.47
C VAL A 6 -8.90 15.88 31.62
N LYS A 7 -7.91 16.75 31.39
CA LYS A 7 -7.46 17.72 32.40
C LYS A 7 -8.54 18.71 32.83
N ALA A 8 -9.36 19.20 31.90
CA ALA A 8 -10.46 20.12 32.22
C ALA A 8 -11.51 19.43 33.12
N VAL A 9 -11.88 18.19 32.80
CA VAL A 9 -12.81 17.40 33.61
C VAL A 9 -12.26 17.16 35.03
N ILE A 10 -11.00 16.72 35.14
CA ILE A 10 -10.35 16.49 36.46
C ILE A 10 -10.26 17.79 37.27
N GLY A 11 -9.98 18.91 36.62
CA GLY A 11 -9.88 20.22 37.25
C GLY A 11 -11.22 20.92 37.49
N ASN A 12 -12.36 20.28 37.17
CA ASN A 12 -13.69 20.88 37.19
C ASN A 12 -13.76 22.25 36.47
N ALA A 13 -13.02 22.38 35.37
CA ALA A 13 -12.93 23.58 34.55
C ALA A 13 -13.82 23.45 33.30
N GLU A 14 -14.13 24.59 32.67
CA GLU A 14 -14.85 24.60 31.40
C GLU A 14 -14.09 23.82 30.30
N SER A 15 -14.85 23.23 29.38
CA SER A 15 -14.26 22.51 28.26
C SER A 15 -13.43 23.48 27.41
N PRO A 16 -12.16 23.16 27.11
CA PRO A 16 -11.30 24.01 26.28
C PRO A 16 -11.71 24.03 24.80
N TYR A 17 -12.70 23.22 24.42
CA TYR A 17 -13.22 23.12 23.06
C TYR A 17 -14.74 22.96 23.08
N THR A 18 -15.39 23.61 22.15
CA THR A 18 -16.81 23.41 21.80
C THR A 18 -16.98 22.13 20.97
N ALA A 19 -18.21 21.61 20.88
CA ALA A 19 -18.52 20.46 20.03
C ALA A 19 -18.14 20.72 18.55
N ALA A 20 -18.44 21.92 18.03
CA ALA A 20 -18.12 22.30 16.66
C ALA A 20 -16.60 22.32 16.39
N GLU A 21 -15.80 22.79 17.35
CA GLU A 21 -14.33 22.75 17.24
C GLU A 21 -13.80 21.31 17.24
N LEU A 22 -14.37 20.44 18.09
CA LEU A 22 -14.00 19.03 18.12
C LEU A 22 -14.30 18.33 16.79
N ASP A 23 -15.47 18.60 16.19
CA ASP A 23 -15.84 18.07 14.87
C ASP A 23 -14.89 18.55 13.77
N ALA A 24 -14.53 19.84 13.79
CA ALA A 24 -13.57 20.41 12.84
C ALA A 24 -12.18 19.77 12.98
N ILE A 25 -11.71 19.59 14.23
CA ILE A 25 -10.43 18.91 14.52
C ILE A 25 -10.46 17.46 14.04
N ALA A 26 -11.54 16.72 14.31
CA ALA A 26 -11.69 15.33 13.90
C ALA A 26 -11.67 15.20 12.37
N SER A 27 -12.39 16.06 11.65
CA SER A 27 -12.39 16.10 10.19
C SER A 27 -11.00 16.34 9.62
N GLN A 28 -10.27 17.32 10.17
CA GLN A 28 -8.92 17.65 9.75
C GLN A 28 -7.93 16.52 10.04
N ALA A 29 -8.01 15.90 11.22
CA ALA A 29 -7.17 14.75 11.57
C ALA A 29 -7.39 13.58 10.61
N ASN A 30 -8.65 13.26 10.29
CA ASN A 30 -9.00 12.21 9.33
C ASN A 30 -8.48 12.52 7.90
N LEU A 31 -8.52 13.79 7.49
CA LEU A 31 -7.98 14.22 6.20
C LEU A 31 -6.46 14.01 6.15
N GLN A 32 -5.74 14.48 7.18
CA GLN A 32 -4.28 14.34 7.26
C GLN A 32 -3.85 12.87 7.36
N GLU A 33 -4.56 12.05 8.13
CA GLU A 33 -4.29 10.62 8.23
C GLU A 33 -4.42 9.91 6.87
N ARG A 34 -5.49 10.18 6.12
CA ARG A 34 -5.68 9.63 4.77
C ARG A 34 -4.58 10.09 3.81
N ALA A 35 -4.17 11.35 3.88
CA ALA A 35 -3.07 11.88 3.07
C ALA A 35 -1.75 11.18 3.40
N SER A 36 -1.42 11.04 4.69
CA SER A 36 -0.21 10.34 5.16
C SER A 36 -0.19 8.89 4.69
N ARG A 37 -1.27 8.14 4.89
CA ARG A 37 -1.40 6.74 4.44
C ARG A 37 -1.17 6.59 2.93
N LYS A 38 -1.65 7.55 2.11
CA LYS A 38 -1.43 7.55 0.66
C LYS A 38 0.06 7.73 0.31
N VAL A 39 0.73 8.66 0.99
CA VAL A 39 2.17 8.92 0.82
C VAL A 39 2.99 7.69 1.25
N GLU A 40 2.73 7.13 2.43
CA GLU A 40 3.44 5.94 2.89
C GLU A 40 3.27 4.77 1.94
N ARG A 41 2.04 4.51 1.44
CA ARG A 41 1.78 3.44 0.47
C ARG A 41 2.56 3.67 -0.81
N LYS A 42 2.63 4.91 -1.30
CA LYS A 42 3.42 5.25 -2.48
C LYS A 42 4.91 5.02 -2.21
N MET A 43 5.43 5.45 -1.07
CA MET A 43 6.85 5.28 -0.73
C MET A 43 7.23 3.80 -0.62
N ARG A 44 6.38 2.96 0.01
CA ARG A 44 6.59 1.51 0.05
C ARG A 44 6.73 0.89 -1.34
N LYS A 45 5.88 1.31 -2.30
CA LYS A 45 5.98 0.87 -3.70
C LYS A 45 7.27 1.32 -4.38
N ILE A 46 7.70 2.56 -4.14
CA ILE A 46 8.94 3.11 -4.67
C ILE A 46 10.14 2.31 -4.15
N VAL A 47 10.23 2.11 -2.83
CA VAL A 47 11.30 1.33 -2.20
C VAL A 47 11.35 -0.08 -2.76
N ALA A 48 10.20 -0.76 -2.88
CA ALA A 48 10.12 -2.09 -3.45
C ALA A 48 10.65 -2.12 -4.90
N ALA A 49 10.22 -1.17 -5.74
CA ALA A 49 10.71 -1.09 -7.11
C ALA A 49 12.22 -0.80 -7.18
N THR A 50 12.75 0.06 -6.30
CA THR A 50 14.19 0.36 -6.21
C THR A 50 15.00 -0.90 -5.89
N VAL A 51 14.54 -1.72 -4.94
CA VAL A 51 15.21 -2.99 -4.60
C VAL A 51 15.15 -3.95 -5.79
N MET A 52 13.99 -4.09 -6.42
CA MET A 52 13.79 -5.05 -7.51
C MET A 52 14.50 -4.68 -8.82
N GLN A 53 14.97 -3.44 -9.00
CA GLN A 53 15.71 -3.04 -10.21
C GLN A 53 16.92 -3.95 -10.52
N ARG A 54 17.61 -4.42 -9.48
CA ARG A 54 18.79 -5.28 -9.63
C ARG A 54 18.47 -6.72 -9.98
N HIS A 55 17.20 -7.10 -9.91
CA HIS A 55 16.70 -8.46 -10.09
C HIS A 55 15.92 -8.64 -11.38
N VAL A 56 15.91 -7.64 -12.26
CA VAL A 56 15.18 -7.71 -13.53
C VAL A 56 15.70 -8.87 -14.36
N GLY A 57 14.78 -9.70 -14.85
CA GLY A 57 15.07 -10.92 -15.60
C GLY A 57 15.05 -12.19 -14.75
N GLU A 58 15.19 -12.09 -13.43
CA GLU A 58 15.12 -13.23 -12.49
C GLU A 58 13.69 -13.75 -12.34
N THR A 59 13.59 -14.98 -11.81
CA THR A 59 12.33 -15.69 -11.60
C THR A 59 12.09 -15.97 -10.12
N PHE A 60 10.85 -15.78 -9.70
CA PHE A 60 10.41 -15.84 -8.32
C PHE A 60 9.17 -16.72 -8.18
N GLN A 61 9.04 -17.38 -7.04
CA GLN A 61 7.77 -17.99 -6.64
C GLN A 61 6.87 -16.91 -6.04
N GLY A 62 5.60 -16.91 -6.45
CA GLY A 62 4.62 -15.95 -5.98
C GLY A 62 3.21 -16.51 -5.93
N ILE A 63 2.30 -15.67 -5.43
CA ILE A 63 0.88 -15.98 -5.29
C ILE A 63 0.08 -14.85 -5.92
N VAL A 64 -0.94 -15.17 -6.71
CA VAL A 64 -1.88 -14.19 -7.25
C VAL A 64 -2.69 -13.59 -6.09
N THR A 65 -2.61 -12.27 -5.93
CA THR A 65 -3.23 -11.53 -4.82
C THR A 65 -4.49 -10.79 -5.22
N GLY A 66 -4.73 -10.61 -6.52
CA GLY A 66 -5.89 -9.89 -6.99
C GLY A 66 -6.09 -10.04 -8.49
N ASP A 67 -7.33 -10.30 -8.87
CA ASP A 67 -7.83 -10.15 -10.23
C ASP A 67 -8.89 -9.05 -10.22
N THR A 68 -8.66 -8.00 -11.00
CA THR A 68 -9.51 -6.80 -11.04
C THR A 68 -9.61 -6.28 -12.47
N SER A 69 -10.55 -5.38 -12.73
CA SER A 69 -10.63 -4.69 -14.03
C SER A 69 -9.36 -3.91 -14.41
N ALA A 70 -8.48 -3.60 -13.44
CA ALA A 70 -7.20 -2.95 -13.68
C ALA A 70 -6.06 -3.92 -14.05
N GLY A 71 -6.32 -5.24 -14.03
CA GLY A 71 -5.36 -6.30 -14.31
C GLY A 71 -5.14 -7.25 -13.13
N VAL A 72 -4.28 -8.25 -13.36
CA VAL A 72 -3.91 -9.27 -12.37
C VAL A 72 -2.65 -8.87 -11.62
N TYR A 73 -2.63 -9.11 -10.32
CA TYR A 73 -1.53 -8.77 -9.42
C TYR A 73 -1.07 -10.00 -8.65
N ALA A 74 0.23 -10.08 -8.42
CA ALA A 74 0.82 -11.15 -7.62
C ALA A 74 1.89 -10.63 -6.66
N ARG A 75 2.07 -11.36 -5.56
CA ARG A 75 3.10 -11.15 -4.55
C ARG A 75 4.16 -12.23 -4.66
N ILE A 76 5.40 -11.83 -4.89
CA ILE A 76 6.55 -12.75 -4.75
C ILE A 76 6.85 -12.98 -3.27
N LEU A 77 7.38 -14.15 -2.90
CA LEU A 77 7.54 -14.52 -1.49
C LEU A 77 8.79 -13.92 -0.84
N ARG A 78 9.88 -13.76 -1.60
CA ARG A 78 11.17 -13.27 -1.11
C ARG A 78 11.88 -12.42 -2.18
N PRO A 79 12.05 -11.10 -1.98
CA PRO A 79 11.40 -10.29 -0.93
C PRO A 79 9.87 -10.20 -1.14
N PRO A 80 9.04 -9.98 -0.10
CA PRO A 80 7.59 -9.89 -0.24
C PRO A 80 7.18 -8.61 -0.97
N VAL A 81 6.99 -8.70 -2.28
CA VAL A 81 6.76 -7.55 -3.17
C VAL A 81 5.59 -7.82 -4.10
N ASP A 82 4.71 -6.83 -4.21
CA ASP A 82 3.55 -6.85 -5.11
C ASP A 82 3.90 -6.22 -6.45
N GLY A 83 3.47 -6.87 -7.53
CA GLY A 83 3.59 -6.35 -8.90
C GLY A 83 2.43 -6.80 -9.77
N ARG A 84 2.33 -6.19 -10.95
CA ARG A 84 1.31 -6.52 -11.94
C ARG A 84 1.82 -7.63 -12.86
N ILE A 85 0.98 -8.61 -13.15
CA ILE A 85 1.25 -9.57 -14.21
C ILE A 85 0.81 -8.93 -15.52
N VAL A 86 1.74 -8.68 -16.44
CA VAL A 86 1.47 -8.02 -17.73
C VAL A 86 1.54 -8.98 -18.91
N ARG A 87 1.96 -10.23 -18.67
CA ARG A 87 2.01 -11.31 -19.65
C ARG A 87 1.64 -12.64 -19.01
N GLY A 88 0.78 -13.41 -19.67
CA GLY A 88 0.33 -14.71 -19.17
C GLY A 88 -0.72 -14.61 -18.06
N GLU A 89 -1.42 -13.48 -17.94
CA GLU A 89 -2.46 -13.27 -16.92
C GLU A 89 -3.77 -14.04 -17.19
N GLN A 90 -3.88 -14.71 -18.33
CA GLN A 90 -5.08 -15.45 -18.71
C GLN A 90 -5.30 -16.65 -17.78
N ARG A 91 -6.50 -16.76 -17.20
CA ARG A 91 -6.93 -17.87 -16.33
C ARG A 91 -6.17 -17.98 -15.00
N LEU A 92 -5.82 -16.84 -14.41
CA LEU A 92 -5.26 -16.78 -13.07
C LEU A 92 -6.33 -16.35 -12.06
N ASP A 93 -6.52 -17.13 -11.02
CA ASP A 93 -7.43 -16.82 -9.92
C ASP A 93 -6.65 -16.40 -8.66
N VAL A 94 -7.31 -15.64 -7.79
CA VAL A 94 -6.72 -15.22 -6.51
C VAL A 94 -6.38 -16.46 -5.67
N GLY A 95 -5.13 -16.55 -5.21
CA GLY A 95 -4.61 -17.67 -4.46
C GLY A 95 -3.74 -18.64 -5.28
N ASP A 96 -3.73 -18.52 -6.61
CA ASP A 96 -2.90 -19.36 -7.47
C ASP A 96 -1.42 -19.16 -7.18
N LYS A 97 -0.69 -20.28 -7.05
CA LYS A 97 0.78 -20.27 -6.97
C LYS A 97 1.35 -20.21 -8.37
N VAL A 98 2.21 -19.23 -8.61
CA VAL A 98 2.75 -18.93 -9.93
C VAL A 98 4.26 -18.71 -9.88
N THR A 99 4.93 -19.15 -10.93
CA THR A 99 6.32 -18.80 -11.19
C THR A 99 6.32 -17.50 -11.99
N LEU A 100 6.96 -16.46 -11.48
CA LEU A 100 6.93 -15.10 -12.04
C LEU A 100 8.32 -14.67 -12.47
N ARG A 101 8.47 -14.23 -13.71
CA ARG A 101 9.69 -13.55 -14.18
C ARG A 101 9.53 -12.05 -14.03
N LEU A 102 10.48 -11.39 -13.38
CA LEU A 102 10.50 -9.93 -13.28
C LEU A 102 10.88 -9.33 -14.63
N LEU A 103 9.98 -8.54 -15.22
CA LEU A 103 10.21 -7.87 -16.50
C LEU A 103 10.73 -6.45 -16.32
N SER A 104 10.19 -5.71 -15.36
CA SER A 104 10.50 -4.30 -15.18
C SER A 104 10.30 -3.89 -13.70
N ALA A 105 11.10 -2.93 -13.25
CA ALA A 105 10.91 -2.26 -11.96
C ALA A 105 11.23 -0.76 -12.11
N ASN A 106 10.23 0.10 -11.95
CA ASN A 106 10.33 1.54 -12.13
C ASN A 106 10.04 2.30 -10.82
N PRO A 107 11.08 2.79 -10.11
CA PRO A 107 10.96 3.53 -8.86
C PRO A 107 10.21 4.84 -8.98
N ASN A 108 10.29 5.57 -10.10
CA ASN A 108 9.61 6.87 -10.23
C ASN A 108 8.09 6.72 -10.01
N ASN A 109 7.55 5.61 -10.49
CA ASN A 109 6.13 5.30 -10.34
C ASN A 109 5.84 4.24 -9.27
N GLY A 110 6.85 3.54 -8.76
CA GLY A 110 6.68 2.39 -7.86
C GLY A 110 5.98 1.23 -8.55
N PHE A 111 6.30 1.01 -9.83
CA PHE A 111 5.70 -0.05 -10.66
C PHE A 111 6.67 -1.22 -10.80
N ILE A 112 6.11 -2.42 -10.79
CA ILE A 112 6.82 -3.69 -10.91
C ILE A 112 5.96 -4.58 -11.79
N ASP A 113 6.55 -5.06 -12.88
CA ASP A 113 5.86 -5.84 -13.89
C ASP A 113 6.45 -7.25 -13.96
N PHE A 114 5.56 -8.23 -13.90
CA PHE A 114 5.88 -9.65 -13.99
C PHE A 114 5.29 -10.28 -15.26
N ALA A 115 5.90 -11.38 -15.67
CA ALA A 115 5.30 -12.35 -16.59
C ALA A 115 5.16 -13.68 -15.87
N VAL A 116 4.12 -14.44 -16.19
CA VAL A 116 4.08 -15.86 -15.82
C VAL A 116 5.18 -16.60 -16.59
N GLY A 117 6.10 -17.21 -15.85
CA GLY A 117 7.11 -18.11 -16.40
C GLY A 117 6.47 -19.43 -16.80
N LYS A 118 6.92 -20.00 -17.92
CA LYS A 118 6.65 -21.40 -18.25
C LYS A 118 7.31 -22.33 -17.25
#